data_AF-A0A1I3L9N4-F1
#
_entry.id   AF-A0A1I3L9N4-F1
#
_cell.length_a   1.000
_cell.length_b   1.000
_cell.length_c   1.000
_cell.angle_alpha   90.00
_cell.angle_beta   90.00
_cell.angle_gamma   90.00
#
_symmetry.space_group_name_H-M   'P 1'
#
loop_
_entity.id
_entity.type
_entity.pdbx_description
1 polymer ?
#
loop_
_entity_poly.entity_id
_entity_poly.type
_entity_poly.pdbx_seq_one_letter_code
_entity_poly.pdbx_strand_id
1 'polypeptide(L)'
;MMRMTRRSMLALTLPAIGWTLTGCQSTTTKVTFTNQTGAAITVKVSATSSGKTYGFSRTLANGKSATQSYTTPIPKGTTVNLTGQITIGSKKLDFSTGAIGVAIGGSNTYVIKALSNNRFQALYYVNGKLKGTINLK
;
A
#
# COMPACT_ATOMS: atom_id res chain seq x y z
N MET A 1 1.02 -12.02 73.64
CA MET A 1 0.40 -12.54 72.41
C MET A 1 0.66 -11.53 71.30
N MET A 2 1.69 -11.73 70.46
CA MET A 2 1.87 -10.98 69.21
C MET A 2 2.81 -11.76 68.30
N ARG A 3 2.25 -12.37 67.25
CA ARG A 3 2.98 -13.04 66.16
C ARG A 3 3.48 -11.95 65.21
N MET A 4 4.79 -11.81 65.04
CA MET A 4 5.36 -11.12 63.88
C MET A 4 5.74 -12.15 62.82
N THR A 5 4.91 -12.23 61.79
CA THR A 5 5.14 -13.00 60.58
C THR A 5 6.32 -12.41 59.83
N ARG A 6 7.44 -13.13 59.78
CA ARG A 6 8.58 -12.82 58.89
C ARG A 6 8.12 -12.92 57.44
N ARG A 7 7.98 -11.79 56.76
CA ARG A 7 7.80 -11.74 55.30
C ARG A 7 9.17 -11.93 54.64
N SER A 8 9.48 -13.17 54.30
CA SER A 8 10.55 -13.49 53.36
C SER A 8 10.10 -13.10 51.95
N MET A 9 10.33 -11.85 51.54
CA MET A 9 10.30 -11.49 50.13
C MET A 9 11.69 -11.76 49.57
N LEU A 10 11.88 -12.96 49.01
CA LEU A 10 12.97 -13.24 48.11
C LEU A 10 12.70 -12.40 46.85
N ALA A 11 13.33 -11.23 46.78
CA ALA A 11 13.36 -10.42 45.58
C ALA A 11 14.19 -11.18 44.55
N LEU A 12 13.52 -12.01 43.75
CA LEU A 12 14.07 -12.52 42.52
C LEU A 12 14.18 -11.31 41.59
N THR A 13 15.33 -10.65 41.60
CA THR A 13 15.72 -9.69 40.58
C THR A 13 15.82 -10.45 39.28
N LEU A 14 14.70 -10.58 38.57
CA LEU A 14 14.75 -10.88 37.14
C LEU A 14 15.65 -9.79 36.54
N PRO A 15 16.77 -10.12 35.88
CA PRO A 15 17.31 -9.20 34.92
C PRO A 15 16.15 -8.96 33.96
N ALA A 16 15.64 -7.74 33.94
CA ALA A 16 14.85 -7.26 32.83
C ALA A 16 15.80 -7.35 31.63
N ILE A 17 15.83 -8.53 31.01
CA ILE A 17 16.28 -8.70 29.65
C ILE A 17 15.35 -7.74 28.93
N GLY A 18 15.89 -6.56 28.63
CA GLY A 18 15.26 -5.58 27.81
C GLY A 18 15.04 -6.25 26.47
N TRP A 19 13.90 -6.91 26.34
CA TRP A 19 13.20 -6.98 25.09
C TRP A 19 12.84 -5.52 24.83
N THR A 20 13.80 -4.78 24.27
CA THR A 20 13.48 -3.64 23.44
C THR A 20 12.44 -4.21 22.48
N LEU A 21 11.17 -3.88 22.72
CA LEU A 21 10.13 -4.03 21.72
C LEU A 21 10.71 -3.32 20.51
N THR A 22 11.25 -4.12 19.60
CA THR A 22 11.91 -3.70 18.38
C THR A 22 10.97 -2.69 17.77
N GLY A 23 11.40 -1.42 17.77
CA GLY A 23 10.54 -0.29 17.48
C GLY A 23 9.68 -0.60 16.26
N CYS A 24 8.37 -0.45 16.42
CA CYS A 24 7.41 -0.70 15.35
C CYS A 24 7.72 0.28 14.21
N GLN A 25 8.63 -0.08 13.32
CA GLN A 25 9.13 0.78 12.25
C GLN A 25 8.00 0.91 11.23
N SER A 26 7.24 1.99 11.40
CA SER A 26 6.18 2.35 10.48
C SER A 26 6.80 2.95 9.23
N THR A 27 6.53 2.32 8.10
CA THR A 27 7.03 2.71 6.80
C THR A 27 5.94 3.46 6.03
N THR A 28 6.25 4.68 5.58
CA THR A 28 5.34 5.47 4.73
C THR A 28 5.54 5.14 3.25
N THR A 29 4.46 4.78 2.58
CA THR A 29 4.41 4.47 1.16
C THR A 29 3.55 5.51 0.45
N LYS A 30 4.01 6.04 -0.69
CA LYS A 30 3.22 6.95 -1.53
C LYS A 30 2.71 6.20 -2.74
N VAL A 31 1.44 6.38 -3.08
CA VAL A 31 0.79 5.81 -4.26
C VAL A 31 0.16 6.94 -5.05
N THR A 32 0.57 7.09 -6.29
CA THR A 32 0.08 8.13 -7.20
C THR A 32 -0.57 7.49 -8.42
N PHE A 33 -1.80 7.89 -8.72
CA PHE A 33 -2.45 7.57 -9.99
C PHE A 33 -2.46 8.80 -10.86
N THR A 34 -2.13 8.63 -12.14
CA THR A 34 -2.15 9.67 -13.17
C THR A 34 -3.00 9.22 -14.33
N ASN A 35 -3.91 10.08 -14.77
CA ASN A 35 -4.80 9.81 -15.88
C ASN A 35 -4.26 10.44 -17.18
N GLN A 36 -4.01 9.61 -18.18
CA GLN A 36 -3.61 9.98 -19.55
C GLN A 36 -4.47 9.24 -20.58
N THR A 37 -5.75 9.02 -20.26
CA THR A 37 -6.66 8.25 -21.12
C THR A 37 -7.44 9.09 -22.13
N GLY A 38 -7.39 10.43 -22.02
CA GLY A 38 -8.24 11.32 -22.80
C GLY A 38 -9.67 11.49 -22.23
N ALA A 39 -10.08 10.66 -21.27
CA ALA A 39 -11.38 10.73 -20.60
C ALA A 39 -11.21 10.81 -19.07
N ALA A 40 -12.26 11.13 -18.33
CA ALA A 40 -12.25 11.00 -16.87
C ALA A 40 -12.25 9.52 -16.46
N ILE A 41 -11.47 9.17 -15.44
CA ILE A 41 -11.40 7.81 -14.90
C ILE A 41 -11.75 7.80 -13.41
N THR A 42 -12.35 6.71 -12.93
CA THR A 42 -12.50 6.44 -11.50
C THR A 42 -11.64 5.24 -11.13
N VAL A 43 -10.64 5.46 -10.29
CA VAL A 43 -9.77 4.40 -9.77
C VAL A 43 -10.33 3.93 -8.44
N LYS A 44 -10.57 2.62 -8.30
CA LYS A 44 -10.98 1.96 -7.05
C LYS A 44 -10.11 0.73 -6.84
N VAL A 45 -9.05 0.87 -6.08
CA VAL A 45 -8.06 -0.19 -5.84
C VAL A 45 -7.73 -0.33 -4.38
N SER A 46 -7.20 -1.48 -4.02
CA SER A 46 -6.68 -1.74 -2.68
C SER A 46 -5.43 -2.60 -2.74
N ALA A 47 -4.64 -2.50 -1.68
CA ALA A 47 -3.55 -3.42 -1.41
C ALA A 47 -3.78 -4.01 -0.01
N THR A 48 -3.78 -5.34 0.11
CA THR A 48 -3.97 -6.02 1.39
C THR A 48 -2.68 -6.69 1.81
N SER A 49 -2.20 -6.38 3.01
CA SER A 49 -1.02 -7.00 3.60
C SER A 49 -1.19 -7.19 5.09
N SER A 50 -0.78 -8.36 5.59
CA SER A 50 -0.86 -8.72 7.01
C SER A 50 -2.26 -8.49 7.60
N GLY A 51 -3.31 -8.82 6.83
CA GLY A 51 -4.72 -8.65 7.23
C GLY A 51 -5.26 -7.22 7.16
N LYS A 52 -4.44 -6.22 6.80
CA LYS A 52 -4.87 -4.82 6.67
C LYS A 52 -4.99 -4.41 5.20
N THR A 53 -6.10 -3.78 4.85
CA THR A 53 -6.41 -3.31 3.50
C THR A 53 -6.23 -1.80 3.39
N TYR A 54 -5.45 -1.37 2.39
CA TYR A 54 -5.18 0.04 2.09
C TYR A 54 -5.85 0.38 0.77
N GLY A 55 -6.97 1.10 0.86
CA GLY A 55 -7.79 1.46 -0.31
C GLY A 55 -7.45 2.83 -0.88
N PHE A 56 -7.48 2.94 -2.20
CA PHE A 56 -7.45 4.17 -2.99
C PHE A 56 -8.73 4.26 -3.82
N SER A 57 -9.50 5.33 -3.63
CA SER A 57 -10.71 5.59 -4.44
C SER A 57 -10.77 7.06 -4.83
N ARG A 58 -10.53 7.37 -6.11
CA ARG A 58 -10.58 8.74 -6.63
C ARG A 58 -11.02 8.77 -8.10
N THR A 59 -11.78 9.81 -8.45
CA THR A 59 -12.05 10.19 -9.83
C THR A 59 -11.04 11.23 -10.29
N LEU A 60 -10.44 11.02 -11.46
CA LEU A 60 -9.38 11.85 -12.04
C LEU A 60 -9.82 12.31 -13.43
N ALA A 61 -9.86 13.62 -13.66
CA ALA A 61 -9.97 14.17 -15.01
C ALA A 61 -8.70 13.84 -15.83
N ASN A 62 -8.80 13.94 -17.16
CA ASN A 62 -7.65 13.71 -18.03
C ASN A 62 -6.49 14.68 -17.69
N GLY A 63 -5.26 14.17 -17.70
CA GLY A 63 -4.05 14.92 -17.36
C GLY A 63 -3.86 15.19 -15.85
N LYS A 64 -4.77 14.73 -14.99
CA LYS A 64 -4.68 14.92 -13.54
C LYS A 64 -4.12 13.69 -12.83
N SER A 65 -3.53 13.96 -11.66
CA SER A 65 -2.99 12.94 -10.78
C SER A 65 -3.50 13.12 -9.36
N ALA A 66 -3.60 12.03 -8.61
CA ALA A 66 -3.83 12.06 -7.17
C ALA A 66 -2.86 11.12 -6.47
N THR A 67 -2.36 11.59 -5.32
CA THR A 67 -1.42 10.85 -4.48
C THR A 67 -2.06 10.57 -3.13
N GLN A 68 -1.89 9.34 -2.65
CA GLN A 68 -2.25 8.95 -1.30
C GLN A 68 -1.05 8.33 -0.60
N SER A 69 -0.84 8.74 0.65
CA SER A 69 0.22 8.21 1.50
C SER A 69 -0.37 7.24 2.50
N TYR A 70 0.24 6.08 2.66
CA TYR A 70 -0.13 5.07 3.65
C TYR A 70 1.06 4.82 4.56
N THR A 71 0.83 4.95 5.86
CA THR A 71 1.81 4.53 6.87
C THR A 71 1.43 3.15 7.35
N THR A 72 2.36 2.20 7.20
CA THR A 72 2.12 0.78 7.46
C THR A 72 3.22 0.23 8.36
N PRO A 73 2.94 -0.69 9.29
CA PRO A 73 3.97 -1.38 10.07
C PRO A 73 4.73 -2.45 9.24
N ILE A 74 4.59 -2.43 7.91
CA ILE A 74 5.19 -3.40 7.02
C ILE A 74 6.63 -2.95 6.73
N PRO A 75 7.61 -3.88 6.74
CA PRO A 75 8.99 -3.55 6.41
C PRO A 75 9.14 -2.94 5.01
N LYS A 76 9.98 -1.91 4.90
CA LYS A 76 10.38 -1.33 3.62
C LYS A 76 10.96 -2.40 2.69
N GLY A 77 10.61 -2.35 1.41
CA GLY A 77 11.05 -3.30 0.39
C GLY A 77 10.09 -4.48 0.19
N THR A 78 9.12 -4.68 1.08
CA THR A 78 8.01 -5.59 0.84
C THR A 78 7.21 -5.13 -0.37
N THR A 79 6.77 -6.06 -1.21
CA THR A 79 5.85 -5.77 -2.33
C THR A 79 4.50 -6.39 -2.05
N VAL A 80 3.44 -5.59 -2.16
CA VAL A 80 2.05 -6.01 -1.92
C VAL A 80 1.27 -5.87 -3.23
N ASN A 81 0.48 -6.87 -3.59
CA ASN A 81 -0.29 -6.80 -4.84
C ASN A 81 -1.40 -5.75 -4.74
N LEU A 82 -1.49 -4.91 -5.77
CA LEU A 82 -2.62 -4.03 -5.98
C LEU A 82 -3.74 -4.81 -6.67
N THR A 83 -4.96 -4.69 -6.16
CA THR A 83 -6.17 -5.29 -6.73
C THR A 83 -7.24 -4.22 -6.87
N GLY A 84 -8.20 -4.45 -7.77
CA GLY A 84 -9.34 -3.56 -7.97
C GLY A 84 -9.51 -3.14 -9.42
N GLN A 85 -10.24 -2.05 -9.64
CA GLN A 85 -10.76 -1.68 -10.95
C GLN A 85 -10.52 -0.20 -11.28
N ILE A 86 -10.46 0.09 -12.58
CA ILE A 86 -10.57 1.43 -13.15
C ILE A 86 -11.84 1.49 -13.97
N THR A 87 -12.68 2.48 -13.70
CA THR A 87 -13.86 2.78 -14.51
C THR A 87 -13.55 3.92 -15.47
N ILE A 88 -13.82 3.74 -16.75
CA ILE A 88 -13.66 4.75 -17.81
C ILE A 88 -14.97 4.79 -18.60
N GLY A 89 -15.75 5.86 -18.41
CA GLY A 89 -17.14 5.88 -18.90
C GLY A 89 -17.95 4.70 -18.33
N SER A 90 -18.53 3.87 -19.20
CA SER A 90 -19.27 2.65 -18.82
C SER A 90 -18.38 1.41 -18.62
N LYS A 91 -17.10 1.47 -19.02
CA LYS A 91 -16.19 0.32 -18.93
C LYS A 91 -15.59 0.22 -17.54
N LYS A 92 -15.56 -1.00 -17.00
CA LYS A 92 -14.78 -1.35 -15.82
C LYS A 92 -13.64 -2.25 -16.27
N LEU A 93 -12.43 -1.88 -15.91
CA LEU A 93 -11.21 -2.56 -16.31
C LEU A 93 -10.49 -3.03 -15.06
N ASP A 94 -10.15 -4.30 -15.01
CA ASP A 94 -9.54 -4.89 -13.82
C ASP A 94 -8.02 -4.77 -13.85
N PHE A 95 -7.44 -4.48 -12.68
CA PHE A 95 -6.05 -4.82 -12.43
C PHE A 95 -6.00 -6.33 -12.20
N SER A 96 -5.51 -7.08 -13.20
CA SER A 96 -5.30 -8.52 -13.06
C SER A 96 -4.46 -8.79 -11.81
N THR A 97 -4.99 -9.60 -10.90
CA THR A 97 -4.39 -9.91 -9.61
C THR A 97 -2.94 -10.37 -9.78
N GLY A 98 -2.01 -9.73 -9.06
CA GLY A 98 -0.58 -10.07 -9.10
C GLY A 98 0.23 -9.39 -10.22
N ALA A 99 -0.41 -8.64 -11.12
CA ALA A 99 0.32 -7.97 -12.20
C ALA A 99 0.99 -6.66 -11.73
N ILE A 100 0.45 -5.96 -10.73
CA ILE A 100 1.08 -4.76 -10.16
C ILE A 100 1.33 -4.88 -8.68
N GLY A 101 2.56 -4.57 -8.28
CA GLY A 101 2.95 -4.46 -6.89
C GLY A 101 2.89 -3.02 -6.36
N VAL A 102 2.74 -2.86 -5.06
CA VAL A 102 3.01 -1.64 -4.30
C VAL A 102 4.28 -1.93 -3.50
N ALA A 103 5.36 -1.24 -3.82
CA ALA A 103 6.61 -1.30 -3.06
C ALA A 103 6.45 -0.46 -1.79
N ILE A 104 6.48 -1.13 -0.63
CA ILE A 104 6.34 -0.51 0.67
C ILE A 104 7.57 0.33 1.00
N GLY A 105 7.35 1.56 1.44
CA GLY A 105 8.40 2.55 1.71
C GLY A 105 8.97 3.22 0.47
N GLY A 106 8.30 3.04 -0.68
CA GLY A 106 8.62 3.70 -1.94
C GLY A 106 7.56 4.70 -2.38
N SER A 107 7.89 5.43 -3.45
CA SER A 107 6.93 6.17 -4.27
C SER A 107 6.52 5.29 -5.44
N ASN A 108 5.23 4.92 -5.47
CA ASN A 108 4.64 4.09 -6.52
C ASN A 108 3.79 4.99 -7.41
N THR A 109 4.02 4.97 -8.71
CA THR A 109 3.25 5.77 -9.66
C THR A 109 2.64 4.88 -10.74
N TYR A 110 1.36 5.08 -10.98
CA TYR A 110 0.54 4.33 -11.92
C TYR A 110 0.01 5.32 -12.95
N VAL A 111 0.46 5.18 -14.20
CA VAL A 111 -0.01 6.04 -15.30
C VAL A 111 -0.95 5.23 -16.16
N ILE A 112 -2.22 5.64 -16.20
CA ILE A 112 -3.27 4.97 -16.97
C ILE A 112 -3.37 5.65 -18.33
N LYS A 113 -3.13 4.90 -19.39
CA LYS A 113 -3.12 5.38 -20.77
C LYS A 113 -4.21 4.70 -21.58
N ALA A 114 -4.78 5.46 -22.51
CA ALA A 114 -5.54 4.87 -23.60
C ALA A 114 -4.57 4.46 -24.71
N LEU A 115 -4.82 3.29 -25.29
CA LEU A 115 -4.24 2.83 -26.53
C LEU A 115 -5.30 2.96 -27.63
N SER A 116 -4.91 2.65 -28.88
CA SER A 116 -5.88 2.56 -29.98
C SER A 116 -6.93 1.48 -29.73
N ASN A 117 -8.07 1.62 -30.43
CA ASN A 117 -9.16 0.64 -30.40
C ASN A 117 -9.75 0.39 -29.00
N ASN A 118 -9.85 1.46 -28.19
CA ASN A 118 -10.53 1.41 -26.89
C ASN A 118 -9.92 0.40 -25.91
N ARG A 119 -8.59 0.19 -26.04
CA ARG A 119 -7.75 -0.60 -25.15
C ARG A 119 -7.04 0.34 -24.19
N PHE A 120 -6.72 -0.13 -22.99
CA PHE A 120 -6.06 0.70 -21.98
C PHE A 120 -4.89 -0.04 -21.36
N GLN A 121 -3.95 0.74 -20.84
CA GLN A 121 -2.71 0.23 -20.29
C GLN A 121 -2.33 1.00 -19.03
N ALA A 122 -1.85 0.29 -18.02
CA ALA A 122 -1.24 0.87 -16.83
C ALA A 122 0.28 0.70 -16.90
N LEU A 123 1.01 1.82 -16.83
CA LEU A 123 2.45 1.84 -16.61
C LEU A 123 2.72 1.97 -15.12
N TYR A 124 3.57 1.11 -14.58
CA TYR A 124 3.88 1.05 -13.16
C TYR A 124 5.34 1.46 -12.92
N TYR A 125 5.54 2.46 -12.07
CA TYR A 125 6.83 3.00 -11.69
C TYR A 125 7.04 2.88 -10.18
N VAL A 126 8.28 2.60 -9.78
CA VAL A 126 8.73 2.64 -8.39
C VAL A 126 9.93 3.55 -8.28
N ASN A 127 9.82 4.56 -7.42
CA ASN A 127 10.85 5.59 -7.21
C ASN A 127 11.31 6.20 -8.56
N GLY A 128 10.34 6.49 -9.45
CA GLY A 128 10.58 7.06 -10.77
C GLY A 128 11.06 6.08 -11.86
N LYS A 129 11.37 4.82 -11.52
CA LYS A 129 11.83 3.81 -12.50
C LYS A 129 10.67 2.95 -12.97
N LEU A 130 10.51 2.79 -14.28
CA LEU A 130 9.50 1.89 -14.86
C LEU A 130 9.81 0.45 -14.40
N LYS A 131 8.80 -0.23 -13.86
CA LYS A 131 8.87 -1.61 -13.39
C LYS A 131 8.05 -2.57 -14.22
N GLY A 132 7.00 -2.08 -14.87
CA GLY A 132 6.16 -2.93 -15.69
C GLY A 132 5.05 -2.17 -16.39
N THR A 133 4.40 -2.89 -17.29
CA THR A 133 3.32 -2.37 -18.14
C THR A 133 2.26 -3.45 -18.26
N ILE A 134 1.00 -3.11 -18.01
CA ILE A 134 -0.10 -4.07 -18.02
C ILE A 134 -1.25 -3.56 -18.86
N ASN A 135 -1.73 -4.41 -19.74
CA ASN A 135 -2.95 -4.16 -20.48
C ASN A 135 -4.14 -4.41 -19.55
N LEU A 136 -4.94 -3.38 -19.38
CA LEU A 136 -6.16 -3.44 -18.59
C LEU A 136 -7.22 -4.17 -19.43
N LYS A 137 -7.85 -5.18 -18.85
CA LYS A 137 -8.86 -6.02 -19.49
C LYS A 137 -10.25 -5.64 -19.00
#